data_AF-A0A661JPU5-F1
#
_entry.id   AF-A0A661JPU5-F1
#
_cell.length_a   1.000
_cell.length_b   1.000
_cell.length_c   1.000
_cell.angle_alpha   90.00
_cell.angle_beta   90.00
_cell.angle_gamma   90.00
#
_symmetry.space_group_name_H-M   'P 1'
#
loop_
_entity.id
_entity.type
_entity.pdbx_description
1 polymer ?
#
loop_
_entity_poly.entity_id
_entity_poly.type
_entity_poly.pdbx_seq_one_letter_code
_entity_poly.pdbx_strand_id
1 'polypeptide(L)'
;MKNRASFYIIWVIVGLLFLCNGVASAQTCDAYKQRPRIVRVGFVTDGSTPGDRALVELFKKEIKAMFEPEFKVRFSDKWTLSGKDTLDGVQAALNKLLSMPGQEVILALGIISSTEVLNRKYLPKPVIAPYVANFALKGKGKKGKASGIKNLVYVDSIYYLDRDIET
;
A
#
# COMPACT_ATOMS: atom_id res chain seq x y z
N MET A 1 13.71 -17.09 72.51
CA MET A 1 14.55 -16.06 71.87
C MET A 1 15.31 -16.66 70.69
N LYS A 2 14.69 -16.75 69.50
CA LYS A 2 15.33 -17.15 68.24
C LYS A 2 14.51 -16.51 67.12
N ASN A 3 15.18 -15.93 66.13
CA ASN A 3 14.64 -15.48 64.84
C ASN A 3 14.14 -14.03 64.71
N ARG A 4 14.85 -13.05 65.28
CA ARG A 4 14.75 -11.64 64.82
C ARG A 4 15.76 -11.29 63.70
N ALA A 5 16.78 -12.13 63.49
CA ALA A 5 17.84 -11.89 62.50
C ALA A 5 17.47 -12.24 61.04
N SER A 6 16.54 -13.18 60.81
CA SER A 6 16.15 -13.61 59.45
C SER A 6 15.29 -12.59 58.70
N PHE A 7 14.63 -11.65 59.39
CA PHE A 7 13.76 -10.68 58.74
C PHE A 7 14.55 -9.52 58.10
N TYR A 8 15.69 -9.14 58.68
CA TYR A 8 16.52 -8.03 58.16
C TYR A 8 17.30 -8.41 56.90
N ILE A 9 17.70 -9.67 56.74
CA ILE A 9 18.45 -10.15 55.57
C ILE A 9 17.59 -10.11 54.30
N ILE A 10 16.28 -10.40 54.42
CA ILE A 10 15.34 -10.37 53.29
C ILE A 10 15.15 -8.94 52.77
N TRP A 11 15.06 -7.94 53.66
CA TRP A 11 14.91 -6.53 53.25
C TRP A 11 16.18 -5.94 52.64
N VAL A 12 17.38 -6.38 53.06
CA VAL A 12 18.65 -5.97 52.43
C VAL A 12 18.79 -6.52 51.01
N ILE A 13 18.34 -7.76 50.76
CA ILE A 13 18.38 -8.36 49.41
C ILE A 13 17.37 -7.69 48.46
N VAL A 14 16.17 -7.34 48.94
CA VAL A 14 15.17 -6.60 48.16
C VAL A 14 15.64 -5.18 47.84
N GLY A 15 16.35 -4.52 48.78
CA GLY A 15 16.96 -3.21 48.55
C GLY A 15 18.11 -3.24 47.53
N LEU A 16 18.94 -4.29 47.54
CA LEU A 16 20.03 -4.46 46.56
C LEU A 16 19.50 -4.79 45.14
N LEU A 17 18.39 -5.53 45.04
CA LEU A 17 17.72 -5.82 43.76
C LEU A 17 17.06 -4.59 43.12
N PHE A 18 16.71 -3.57 43.91
CA PHE A 18 16.18 -2.30 43.39
C PHE A 18 17.27 -1.33 42.90
N LEU A 19 18.50 -1.43 43.41
CA LEU A 19 19.60 -0.54 43.00
C LEU A 19 20.26 -0.94 41.67
N CYS A 20 20.11 -2.19 41.21
CA CYS A 20 20.67 -2.64 39.92
C CYS A 20 19.75 -2.44 38.70
N ASN A 21 18.49 -2.04 38.88
CA ASN A 21 17.53 -1.88 37.77
C ASN A 21 17.35 -0.41 37.32
N GLY A 22 18.03 0.55 37.94
CA GLY A 22 17.79 1.99 37.74
C GLY A 22 18.67 2.69 36.70
N VAL A 23 19.67 2.03 36.12
CA VAL A 23 20.66 2.68 35.23
C VAL A 23 20.90 1.87 33.96
N ALA A 24 19.86 1.69 33.14
CA ALA A 24 20.03 1.15 31.78
C ALA A 24 18.82 1.43 30.87
N SER A 25 18.46 2.70 30.64
CA SER A 25 17.63 3.03 29.46
C SER A 25 17.82 4.44 28.89
N ALA A 26 18.93 5.12 29.19
CA ALA A 26 19.25 6.42 28.61
C ALA A 26 20.09 6.34 27.32
N GLN A 27 20.14 5.18 26.66
CA GLN A 27 20.86 4.98 25.39
C GLN A 27 20.02 4.15 24.43
N THR A 28 19.11 4.81 23.71
CA THR A 28 18.80 4.55 22.30
C THR A 28 18.02 5.75 21.71
N CYS A 29 18.49 6.96 22.00
CA CYS A 29 18.25 8.11 21.11
C CYS A 29 19.40 8.23 20.11
N ASP A 30 19.92 7.09 19.64
CA ASP A 30 20.82 7.06 18.50
C ASP A 30 19.98 6.71 17.28
N ALA A 31 20.00 7.64 16.34
CA ALA A 31 19.34 7.61 15.06
C ALA A 31 19.35 6.20 14.44
N TYR A 32 18.20 5.52 14.50
CA TYR A 32 17.85 4.52 13.51
C TYR A 32 17.75 5.31 12.19
N LYS A 33 18.88 5.49 11.51
CA LYS A 33 18.91 5.77 10.07
C LYS A 33 18.24 4.57 9.41
N GLN A 34 16.91 4.57 9.42
CA GLN A 34 16.12 3.58 8.72
C GLN A 34 16.60 3.64 7.29
N ARG A 35 17.16 2.54 6.79
CA ARG A 35 17.48 2.43 5.37
C ARG A 35 16.19 2.81 4.63
N PRO A 36 16.24 3.74 3.66
CA PRO A 36 15.03 4.22 3.03
C PRO A 36 14.27 3.01 2.48
N ARG A 37 13.05 2.82 2.99
CA ARG A 37 12.23 1.66 2.67
C ARG A 37 12.03 1.64 1.16
N ILE A 38 12.41 0.51 0.53
CA ILE A 38 12.29 0.36 -0.91
C ILE A 38 10.85 -0.03 -1.23
N VAL A 39 10.17 0.74 -2.07
CA VAL A 39 8.82 0.44 -2.55
C VAL A 39 8.88 0.09 -4.04
N ARG A 40 8.46 -1.12 -4.39
CA ARG A 40 8.44 -1.62 -5.78
C ARG A 40 7.03 -1.51 -6.35
N VAL A 41 6.86 -0.68 -7.37
CA VAL A 41 5.55 -0.34 -7.93
C VAL A 41 5.37 -1.00 -9.28
N GLY A 42 4.23 -1.66 -9.47
CA GLY A 42 3.77 -2.15 -10.78
C GLY A 42 2.59 -1.33 -11.31
N PHE A 43 2.40 -1.39 -12.62
CA PHE A 43 1.38 -0.65 -13.34
C PHE A 43 0.58 -1.61 -14.23
N VAL A 44 -0.74 -1.42 -14.25
CA VAL A 44 -1.61 -1.97 -15.30
C VAL A 44 -2.28 -0.82 -16.01
N THR A 45 -2.19 -0.77 -17.33
CA THR A 45 -2.91 0.20 -18.18
C THR A 45 -4.00 -0.49 -18.99
N ASP A 46 -4.98 0.26 -19.48
CA ASP A 46 -6.00 -0.28 -20.38
C ASP A 46 -5.37 -0.67 -21.72
N GLY A 47 -4.68 0.29 -22.35
CA GLY A 47 -4.01 0.15 -23.64
C GLY A 47 -2.50 0.18 -23.56
N SER A 48 -1.85 0.25 -24.72
CA SER A 48 -0.38 0.38 -24.86
C SER A 48 0.02 1.50 -25.81
N THR A 49 -0.89 2.46 -26.03
CA THR A 49 -0.69 3.61 -26.91
C THR A 49 0.45 4.51 -26.41
N PRO A 50 0.97 5.43 -27.24
CA PRO A 50 1.91 6.45 -26.77
C PRO A 50 1.36 7.26 -25.60
N GLY A 51 0.05 7.52 -25.56
CA GLY A 51 -0.61 8.20 -24.45
C GLY A 51 -0.55 7.41 -23.15
N ASP A 52 -0.83 6.11 -23.20
CA ASP A 52 -0.74 5.23 -22.02
C ASP A 52 0.69 5.18 -21.46
N ARG A 53 1.68 5.10 -22.35
CA ARG A 53 3.10 5.12 -21.95
C ARG A 53 3.48 6.46 -21.33
N ALA A 54 3.06 7.57 -21.92
CA ALA A 54 3.31 8.90 -21.38
C ALA A 54 2.67 9.09 -19.99
N LEU A 55 1.46 8.54 -19.79
CA LEU A 55 0.78 8.56 -18.49
C LEU A 55 1.57 7.78 -17.43
N VAL A 56 2.05 6.57 -17.77
CA VAL A 56 2.89 5.78 -16.86
C VAL A 56 4.17 6.53 -16.49
N GLU A 57 4.86 7.13 -17.47
CA GLU A 57 6.09 7.89 -17.20
C GLU A 57 5.83 9.14 -16.35
N LEU A 58 4.71 9.83 -16.56
CA LEU A 58 4.28 10.94 -15.70
C LEU A 58 4.09 10.47 -14.26
N PHE A 59 3.34 9.38 -14.03
CA PHE A 59 3.16 8.83 -12.69
C PHE A 59 4.48 8.39 -12.06
N LYS A 60 5.37 7.74 -12.81
CA LYS A 60 6.71 7.37 -12.31
C LYS A 60 7.50 8.61 -11.84
N LYS A 61 7.43 9.71 -12.61
CA LYS A 61 8.07 10.98 -12.26
C LYS A 61 7.49 11.57 -10.98
N GLU A 62 6.16 11.69 -10.90
CA GLU A 62 5.50 12.31 -9.74
C GLU A 62 5.68 11.47 -8.46
N ILE A 63 5.54 10.15 -8.55
CA ILE A 63 5.78 9.26 -7.42
C ILE A 63 7.23 9.40 -6.92
N LYS A 64 8.22 9.50 -7.81
CA LYS A 64 9.60 9.73 -7.38
C LYS A 64 9.78 11.09 -6.71
N ALA A 65 9.29 12.15 -7.34
CA ALA A 65 9.41 13.51 -6.80
C ALA A 65 8.78 13.63 -5.40
N MET A 66 7.64 12.98 -5.17
CA MET A 66 6.94 13.02 -3.89
C MET A 66 7.58 12.14 -2.82
N PHE A 67 8.10 10.96 -3.17
CA PHE A 67 8.47 9.95 -2.17
C PHE A 67 9.98 9.73 -2.00
N GLU A 68 10.84 10.08 -2.97
CA GLU A 68 12.29 9.86 -2.85
C GLU A 68 12.99 10.53 -1.64
N PRO A 69 12.47 11.64 -1.06
CA PRO A 69 13.02 12.17 0.20
C PRO A 69 12.92 11.17 1.38
N GLU A 70 11.95 10.26 1.39
CA GLU A 70 11.66 9.36 2.51
C GLU A 70 11.75 7.86 2.16
N PHE A 71 11.44 7.49 0.91
CA PHE A 71 11.31 6.12 0.41
C PHE A 71 12.06 5.94 -0.90
N LYS A 72 12.74 4.81 -1.08
CA LYS A 72 13.35 4.47 -2.37
C LYS A 72 12.32 3.82 -3.29
N VAL A 73 11.83 4.53 -4.30
CA VAL A 73 10.88 3.95 -5.25
C VAL A 73 11.59 3.23 -6.40
N ARG A 74 11.07 2.07 -6.80
CA ARG A 74 11.61 1.26 -7.89
C ARG A 74 10.51 0.87 -8.87
N PHE A 75 10.82 1.04 -10.14
CA PHE A 75 9.97 0.66 -11.27
C PHE A 75 10.72 -0.33 -12.16
N SER A 76 9.98 -1.13 -12.92
CA SER A 76 10.54 -2.03 -13.91
C SER A 76 9.53 -2.29 -15.01
N ASP A 77 9.98 -2.41 -16.25
CA ASP A 77 9.10 -2.63 -17.40
C ASP A 77 8.38 -3.98 -17.30
N LYS A 78 8.98 -4.99 -16.66
CA LYS A 78 8.32 -6.27 -16.38
C LYS A 78 7.09 -6.16 -15.47
N TRP A 79 6.99 -5.07 -14.69
CA TRP A 79 5.86 -4.77 -13.81
C TRP A 79 4.87 -3.80 -14.45
N THR A 80 5.09 -3.38 -15.69
CA THR A 80 4.18 -2.53 -16.45
C THR A 80 3.50 -3.39 -17.50
N LEU A 81 2.22 -3.70 -17.29
CA LEU A 81 1.44 -4.56 -18.17
C LEU A 81 0.28 -3.77 -18.79
N SER A 82 -0.03 -4.07 -20.04
CA SER A 82 -1.16 -3.48 -20.76
C SER A 82 -2.28 -4.50 -20.92
N GLY A 83 -3.53 -4.04 -20.78
CA GLY A 83 -4.72 -4.79 -21.09
C GLY A 83 -5.07 -4.86 -22.57
N LYS A 84 -4.27 -4.24 -23.45
CA LYS A 84 -4.47 -4.22 -24.91
C LYS A 84 -5.89 -3.77 -25.31
N ASP A 85 -6.44 -2.79 -24.60
CA ASP A 85 -7.74 -2.16 -24.88
C ASP A 85 -8.92 -3.12 -24.78
N THR A 86 -8.76 -4.23 -24.05
CA THR A 86 -9.80 -5.25 -23.84
C THR A 86 -9.98 -5.56 -22.36
N LEU A 87 -11.21 -5.90 -21.97
CA LEU A 87 -11.49 -6.35 -20.60
C LEU A 87 -10.71 -7.62 -20.25
N ASP A 88 -10.71 -8.61 -21.14
CA ASP A 88 -9.98 -9.88 -20.93
C ASP A 88 -8.48 -9.65 -20.78
N GLY A 89 -7.91 -8.77 -21.60
CA GLY A 89 -6.50 -8.40 -21.48
C GLY A 89 -6.19 -7.68 -20.17
N VAL A 90 -7.05 -6.76 -19.72
CA VAL A 90 -6.94 -6.11 -18.40
C VAL A 90 -7.00 -7.15 -17.27
N GLN A 91 -7.94 -8.09 -17.32
CA GLN A 91 -8.07 -9.16 -16.34
C GLN A 91 -6.82 -10.03 -16.30
N ALA A 92 -6.28 -10.40 -17.47
CA ALA A 92 -5.05 -11.18 -17.59
C ALA A 92 -3.84 -10.41 -17.03
N ALA A 93 -3.71 -9.12 -17.35
CA ALA A 93 -2.65 -8.25 -16.85
C ALA A 93 -2.70 -8.12 -15.32
N LEU A 94 -3.87 -7.84 -14.75
CA LEU A 94 -4.08 -7.78 -13.30
C LEU A 94 -3.79 -9.13 -12.63
N ASN A 95 -4.27 -10.25 -13.19
CA ASN A 95 -3.99 -11.59 -12.64
C ASN A 95 -2.49 -11.89 -12.60
N LYS A 96 -1.80 -11.59 -13.70
CA LYS A 96 -0.34 -11.77 -13.82
C LYS A 96 0.40 -10.88 -12.82
N LEU A 97 0.04 -9.61 -12.70
CA LEU A 97 0.74 -8.68 -11.80
C LEU A 97 0.41 -8.94 -10.31
N LEU A 98 -0.80 -9.39 -9.98
CA LEU A 98 -1.14 -9.72 -8.59
C LEU A 98 -0.41 -10.98 -8.10
N SER A 99 -0.10 -11.92 -8.99
CA SER A 99 0.62 -13.16 -8.68
C SER A 99 2.15 -13.07 -8.82
N MET A 100 2.66 -12.18 -9.67
CA MET A 100 4.10 -12.07 -9.93
C MET A 100 4.89 -11.59 -8.70
N PRO A 101 6.02 -12.21 -8.32
CA PRO A 101 6.84 -11.71 -7.21
C PRO A 101 7.62 -10.44 -7.59
N GLY A 102 7.99 -9.64 -6.59
CA GLY A 102 8.84 -8.46 -6.77
C GLY A 102 8.12 -7.18 -6.36
N GLN A 103 7.12 -6.74 -7.11
CA GLN A 103 6.33 -5.54 -6.81
C GLN A 103 5.40 -5.73 -5.60
N GLU A 104 5.28 -4.66 -4.83
CA GLU A 104 4.58 -4.60 -3.54
C GLU A 104 3.24 -3.87 -3.64
N VAL A 105 3.11 -2.93 -4.58
CA VAL A 105 1.88 -2.18 -4.85
C VAL A 105 1.64 -2.11 -6.35
N ILE A 106 0.36 -2.09 -6.73
CA ILE A 106 -0.08 -2.01 -8.11
C ILE A 106 -0.90 -0.73 -8.31
N LEU A 107 -0.61 0.03 -9.36
CA LEU A 107 -1.45 1.12 -9.84
C LEU A 107 -2.18 0.67 -11.10
N ALA A 108 -3.52 0.72 -11.08
CA ALA A 108 -4.37 0.43 -12.23
C ALA A 108 -4.68 1.75 -12.99
N LEU A 109 -3.82 2.12 -13.92
CA LEU A 109 -3.85 3.39 -14.65
C LEU A 109 -4.66 3.30 -15.95
N GLY A 110 -5.98 3.26 -15.79
CA GLY A 110 -6.96 3.36 -16.87
C GLY A 110 -8.37 3.16 -16.32
N ILE A 111 -9.40 3.53 -17.08
CA ILE A 111 -10.80 3.44 -16.62
C ILE A 111 -11.22 1.98 -16.50
N ILE A 112 -10.88 1.14 -17.49
CA ILE A 112 -11.23 -0.29 -17.49
C ILE A 112 -10.49 -1.00 -16.36
N SER A 113 -9.17 -0.81 -16.28
CA SER A 113 -8.30 -1.41 -15.27
C SER A 113 -8.62 -0.94 -13.86
N SER A 114 -8.87 0.36 -13.63
CA SER A 114 -9.30 0.87 -12.32
C SER A 114 -10.66 0.31 -11.93
N THR A 115 -11.60 0.22 -12.86
CA THR A 115 -12.96 -0.26 -12.55
C THR A 115 -12.99 -1.76 -12.30
N GLU A 116 -12.23 -2.53 -13.07
CA GLU A 116 -12.24 -4.00 -12.99
C GLU A 116 -11.76 -4.55 -11.64
N VAL A 117 -10.93 -3.80 -10.89
CA VAL A 117 -10.51 -4.25 -9.54
C VAL A 117 -11.68 -4.34 -8.56
N LEU A 118 -12.79 -3.63 -8.81
CA LEU A 118 -14.02 -3.70 -7.99
C LEU A 118 -14.75 -5.04 -8.13
N ASN A 119 -14.44 -5.81 -9.18
CA ASN A 119 -15.01 -7.15 -9.39
C ASN A 119 -14.21 -8.24 -8.69
N ARG A 120 -13.07 -7.90 -8.07
CA ARG A 120 -12.20 -8.87 -7.41
C ARG A 120 -12.63 -9.09 -5.96
N LYS A 121 -12.89 -10.37 -5.63
CA LYS A 121 -13.17 -10.80 -4.25
C LYS A 121 -11.96 -10.65 -3.33
N TYR A 122 -10.76 -10.80 -3.88
CA TYR A 122 -9.51 -10.80 -3.12
C TYR A 122 -8.38 -10.13 -3.90
N LEU A 123 -7.61 -9.29 -3.21
CA LEU A 123 -6.40 -8.66 -3.72
C LEU A 123 -5.22 -9.03 -2.81
N PRO A 124 -4.31 -9.93 -3.24
CA PRO A 124 -3.17 -10.35 -2.43
C PRO A 124 -2.18 -9.23 -2.12
N LYS A 125 -2.25 -8.12 -2.87
CA LYS A 125 -1.38 -6.97 -2.75
C LYS A 125 -2.20 -5.68 -2.76
N PRO A 126 -1.71 -4.60 -2.12
CA PRO A 126 -2.27 -3.27 -2.28
C PRO A 126 -2.42 -2.87 -3.75
N VAL A 127 -3.62 -2.41 -4.11
CA VAL A 127 -3.96 -1.86 -5.41
C VAL A 127 -4.51 -0.44 -5.23
N ILE A 128 -4.03 0.48 -6.06
CA ILE A 128 -4.51 1.86 -6.16
C ILE A 128 -5.15 2.04 -7.53
N ALA A 129 -6.44 2.41 -7.54
CA ALA A 129 -7.24 2.59 -8.76
C ALA A 129 -7.77 4.02 -8.85
N PRO A 130 -7.01 4.95 -9.46
CA PRO A 130 -7.35 6.38 -9.47
C PRO A 130 -8.48 6.77 -10.43
N TYR A 131 -8.95 5.87 -11.30
CA TYR A 131 -9.91 6.18 -12.37
C TYR A 131 -11.15 5.29 -12.34
N VAL A 132 -11.64 4.95 -11.15
CA VAL A 132 -12.85 4.12 -11.03
C VAL A 132 -14.04 4.86 -11.59
N ALA A 133 -14.74 4.27 -12.57
CA ALA A 133 -15.95 4.88 -13.11
C ALA A 133 -17.07 4.87 -12.07
N ASN A 134 -17.73 6.01 -11.87
CA ASN A 134 -18.73 6.16 -10.80
C ASN A 134 -19.93 5.21 -10.99
N PHE A 135 -20.40 5.01 -12.22
CA PHE A 135 -21.51 4.08 -12.51
C PHE A 135 -21.21 2.66 -12.00
N ALA A 136 -19.94 2.25 -12.01
CA ALA A 136 -19.52 0.93 -11.57
C ALA A 136 -19.51 0.77 -10.04
N LEU A 137 -19.70 1.86 -9.29
CA LEU A 137 -19.84 1.84 -7.83
C LEU A 137 -21.28 1.54 -7.39
N LYS A 138 -22.28 1.65 -8.27
CA LYS A 138 -23.65 1.30 -7.95
C LYS A 138 -23.73 -0.17 -7.52
N GLY A 139 -24.28 -0.43 -6.33
CA GLY A 139 -24.36 -1.78 -5.76
C GLY A 139 -23.04 -2.38 -5.28
N LYS A 140 -21.91 -1.66 -5.39
CA LYS A 140 -20.63 -2.06 -4.79
C LYS A 140 -20.55 -1.48 -3.38
N GLY A 141 -20.48 -2.37 -2.38
CA GLY A 141 -20.55 -2.00 -0.96
C GLY A 141 -19.35 -1.17 -0.49
N LYS A 142 -19.40 0.16 -0.65
CA LYS A 142 -18.62 1.10 0.17
C LYS A 142 -18.94 0.81 1.64
N LYS A 143 -17.92 0.57 2.46
CA LYS A 143 -18.08 0.49 3.93
C LYS A 143 -17.73 1.86 4.51
N GLY A 144 -18.68 2.79 4.49
CA GLY A 144 -18.45 4.18 4.84
C GLY A 144 -17.43 4.83 3.89
N LYS A 145 -16.31 5.32 4.45
CA LYS A 145 -15.19 5.89 3.67
C LYS A 145 -14.23 4.84 3.10
N ALA A 146 -14.38 3.56 3.43
CA ALA A 146 -13.54 2.49 2.93
C ALA A 146 -14.13 1.84 1.67
N SER A 147 -13.26 1.30 0.81
CA SER A 147 -13.64 0.61 -0.42
C SER A 147 -14.50 -0.63 -0.21
N GLY A 148 -14.50 -1.20 1.01
CA GLY A 148 -15.14 -2.49 1.31
C GLY A 148 -14.33 -3.70 0.83
N ILE A 149 -13.28 -3.49 0.03
CA ILE A 149 -12.39 -4.52 -0.53
C ILE A 149 -11.02 -4.39 0.13
N LYS A 150 -10.54 -5.46 0.77
CA LYS A 150 -9.21 -5.47 1.41
C LYS A 150 -8.13 -5.19 0.36
N ASN A 151 -7.14 -4.38 0.74
CA ASN A 151 -6.01 -3.97 -0.11
C ASN A 151 -6.41 -3.16 -1.35
N LEU A 152 -7.57 -2.50 -1.35
CA LEU A 152 -7.98 -1.58 -2.40
C LEU A 152 -8.14 -0.16 -1.88
N VAL A 153 -7.43 0.77 -2.50
CA VAL A 153 -7.70 2.21 -2.46
C VAL A 153 -8.13 2.63 -3.86
N TYR A 154 -9.15 3.47 -3.97
CA TYR A 154 -9.55 4.04 -5.23
C TYR A 154 -9.98 5.49 -5.09
N VAL A 155 -9.95 6.19 -6.20
CA VAL A 155 -10.59 7.49 -6.36
C VAL A 155 -11.70 7.28 -7.38
N ASP A 156 -12.91 7.73 -7.03
CA ASP A 156 -13.98 7.77 -8.02
C ASP A 156 -13.68 8.88 -9.03
N SER A 157 -13.80 8.54 -10.30
CA SER A 157 -13.49 9.42 -11.38
C SER A 157 -14.43 10.63 -11.38
N ILE A 158 -13.89 11.78 -11.78
CA ILE A 158 -14.65 13.00 -12.06
C ILE A 158 -15.60 12.86 -13.26
N TYR A 159 -15.50 11.78 -14.05
CA TYR A 159 -16.42 11.50 -15.14
C TYR A 159 -17.71 10.87 -14.60
N TYR A 160 -18.70 11.74 -14.39
CA TYR A 160 -20.06 11.33 -14.10
C TYR A 160 -20.77 11.00 -15.41
N LEU A 161 -20.39 9.87 -16.03
CA LEU A 161 -20.98 9.45 -17.31
C LEU A 161 -22.51 9.39 -17.26
N ASP A 162 -23.09 9.02 -16.12
CA ASP A 162 -24.54 9.04 -15.89
C ASP A 162 -25.17 10.45 -15.99
N ARG A 163 -24.37 11.51 -15.77
CA ARG A 163 -24.78 12.91 -15.94
C ARG A 163 -24.52 13.43 -17.35
N ASP A 164 -23.49 12.90 -18.01
CA ASP A 164 -23.08 13.36 -19.34
C ASP A 164 -23.85 12.66 -20.47
N ILE A 165 -24.45 11.50 -20.20
CA ILE A 165 -25.33 10.75 -21.10
C ILE A 165 -26.77 10.87 -20.57
N GLU A 166 -27.32 12.08 -20.59
CA GLU A 166 -28.77 12.27 -20.57
C GLU A 166 -29.26 12.21 -22.03
N THR A 167 -30.19 11.29 -22.31
CA THR A 167 -30.97 11.17 -23.55
C THR A 167 -32.42 11.46 -23.26
#